data_AF-A0A9X3EPH7-F1
#
_entry.id   AF-A0A9X3EPH7-F1
#
_cell.length_a   1.000
_cell.length_b   1.000
_cell.length_c   1.000
_cell.angle_alpha   90.00
_cell.angle_beta   90.00
_cell.angle_gamma   90.00
#
_symmetry.space_group_name_H-M   'P 1'
#
loop_
_entity.id
_entity.type
_entity.pdbx_description
1 polymer ?
#
loop_
_entity_poly.entity_id
_entity_poly.type
_entity_poly.pdbx_seq_one_letter_code
_entity_poly.pdbx_strand_id
1 'polypeptide(L)' 'MPGKSSPRPSRPLREFHGIYTVSPQMFALFEQLSRVARSDASVLIRGETGTGKELVARALHQRARAARGRSRPSTARR' A
#
# COMPACT_ATOMS: atom_id res chain seq x y z
N MET A 1 -22.57 -20.09 12.29
CA MET A 1 -22.66 -18.78 11.60
C MET A 1 -21.37 -18.02 11.83
N PRO A 2 -20.67 -17.62 10.76
CA PRO A 2 -20.45 -16.18 10.62
C PRO A 2 -20.81 -15.73 9.21
N GLY A 3 -22.01 -15.18 9.10
CA GLY A 3 -22.35 -14.30 8.00
C GLY A 3 -21.58 -13.00 8.13
N LYS A 4 -20.78 -12.70 7.11
CA LYS A 4 -20.55 -11.35 6.61
C LYS A 4 -20.43 -11.48 5.09
N SER A 5 -21.57 -11.77 4.46
CA SER A 5 -21.76 -11.53 3.02
C SER A 5 -21.80 -10.02 2.82
N SER A 6 -20.63 -9.39 2.85
CA SER A 6 -20.49 -8.04 2.29
C SER A 6 -20.95 -8.12 0.84
N PRO A 7 -21.88 -7.25 0.39
CA PRO A 7 -22.35 -7.27 -0.98
C PRO A 7 -21.11 -7.12 -1.88
N ARG A 8 -20.91 -8.10 -2.77
CA ARG A 8 -19.80 -8.03 -3.73
C ARG A 8 -19.98 -6.71 -4.49
N PRO A 9 -19.01 -5.78 -4.41
CA PRO A 9 -19.13 -4.54 -5.16
C PRO A 9 -19.19 -4.92 -6.63
N SER A 10 -20.27 -4.49 -7.31
CA SER A 10 -20.46 -4.67 -8.76
C SER A 10 -19.47 -3.84 -9.59
N ARG A 11 -18.67 -3.00 -8.93
CA ARG A 11 -17.51 -2.28 -9.49
C ARG A 11 -16.21 -2.95 -9.04
N PRO A 12 -15.14 -2.92 -9.86
CA PRO A 12 -13.85 -3.50 -9.48
C PRO A 12 -13.29 -2.75 -8.27
N LEU A 13 -13.50 -3.30 -7.09
CA LEU A 13 -12.93 -2.79 -5.85
C LEU A 13 -11.48 -3.26 -5.78
N ARG A 14 -10.54 -2.32 -5.73
CA ARG A 14 -9.13 -2.63 -5.48
C ARG A 14 -8.79 -2.39 -4.03
N GLU A 15 -7.95 -3.27 -3.51
CA GLU A 15 -7.40 -3.18 -2.16
C GLU A 15 -5.89 -2.88 -2.20
N PHE A 16 -5.43 -2.00 -1.32
CA PHE A 16 -4.02 -1.75 -1.05
C PHE A 16 -3.78 -1.54 0.45
N HIS A 17 -3.35 -2.60 1.17
CA HIS A 17 -3.12 -2.61 2.63
C HIS A 17 -4.32 -2.09 3.44
N GLY A 18 -5.51 -2.63 3.16
CA GLY A 18 -6.74 -2.19 3.83
C GLY A 18 -7.33 -0.88 3.29
N ILE A 19 -6.73 -0.25 2.27
CA ILE A 19 -7.37 0.84 1.52
C ILE A 19 -8.19 0.24 0.39
N TYR A 20 -9.50 0.45 0.42
CA TYR A 20 -10.43 -0.02 -0.61
C TYR A 20 -10.88 1.13 -1.49
N THR A 21 -10.83 0.97 -2.81
CA THR A 21 -11.24 2.02 -3.75
C THR A 21 -11.83 1.45 -5.03
N VAL A 22 -12.70 2.23 -5.66
CA VAL A 22 -13.24 1.98 -7.00
C VAL A 22 -12.76 3.02 -8.02
N SER A 23 -11.96 4.00 -7.57
CA SER A 23 -11.49 5.10 -8.42
C SER A 23 -10.30 4.66 -9.29
N PRO A 24 -10.38 4.80 -10.63
CA PRO A 24 -9.27 4.50 -11.51
C PRO A 24 -7.99 5.29 -11.21
N GLN A 25 -8.13 6.54 -10.73
CA GLN A 25 -6.99 7.38 -10.33
C GLN A 25 -6.24 6.77 -9.15
N MET A 26 -6.97 6.20 -8.18
CA MET A 26 -6.36 5.49 -7.04
C MET A 26 -5.68 4.18 -7.48
N PHE A 27 -6.14 3.56 -8.57
CA PHE A 27 -5.47 2.36 -9.09
C PHE A 27 -4.08 2.70 -9.64
N ALA A 28 -3.97 3.79 -10.39
CA ALA A 28 -2.67 4.29 -10.87
C ALA A 28 -1.75 4.68 -9.70
N LEU A 29 -2.31 5.30 -8.66
CA LEU A 29 -1.56 5.62 -7.44
C LEU A 29 -1.00 4.36 -6.77
N PHE A 30 -1.78 3.28 -6.64
CA PHE A 30 -1.31 2.02 -6.04
C PHE A 30 -0.16 1.37 -6.82
N GLU A 31 -0.19 1.47 -8.16
CA GLU A 31 0.92 1.02 -9.01
C GLU A 31 2.18 1.87 -8.77
N GLN A 32 2.04 3.20 -8.72
CA GLN A 32 3.16 4.10 -8.43
C GLN A 32 3.75 3.84 -7.03
N LEU A 33 2.90 3.73 -6.01
CA LEU A 33 3.33 3.42 -4.64
C LEU A 33 4.08 2.09 -4.57
N SER A 34 3.66 1.08 -5.34
CA SER A 34 4.35 -0.22 -5.39
C SER A 34 5.75 -0.14 -6.00
N ARG A 35 5.96 0.74 -6.98
CA ARG A 35 7.28 0.99 -7.58
C ARG A 35 8.16 1.78 -6.62
N VAL A 36 7.63 2.85 -6.04
CA VAL A 36 8.35 3.73 -5.11
C VAL A 36 8.72 2.99 -3.82
N ALA A 37 7.88 2.06 -3.33
CA ALA A 37 8.19 1.23 -2.18
C ALA A 37 9.48 0.40 -2.32
N ARG A 38 9.90 0.08 -3.55
CA ARG A 38 11.13 -0.66 -3.83
C ARG A 38 12.37 0.25 -3.90
N SER A 39 12.16 1.56 -3.91
CA SER A 39 13.24 2.55 -3.96
C SER A 39 13.58 3.09 -2.57
N ASP A 40 14.77 3.68 -2.45
CA ASP A 40 15.22 4.40 -1.24
C ASP A 40 14.88 5.90 -1.26
N ALA A 41 14.03 6.34 -2.20
CA ALA A 41 13.63 7.73 -2.31
C ALA A 41 12.69 8.18 -1.17
N SER A 42 12.88 9.42 -0.73
CA SER A 42 11.94 10.11 0.18
C SER A 42 10.64 10.47 -0.57
N VAL A 43 9.49 10.28 0.07
CA VAL A 43 8.17 10.51 -0.53
C VAL A 43 7.41 11.56 0.26
N LEU A 44 6.85 12.55 -0.45
CA LEU A 44 5.96 13.56 0.10
C LEU A 44 4.53 13.31 -0.37
N ILE A 45 3.61 13.08 0.57
CA ILE A 45 2.18 12.86 0.28
C ILE A 45 1.43 14.17 0.56
N ARG A 46 0.77 14.72 -0.48
CA ARG A 46 0.02 15.98 -0.43
C ARG A 46 -1.48 15.75 -0.63
N GLY A 47 -2.30 16.68 -0.14
CA GLY A 47 -3.76 16.70 -0.33
C GLY A 47 -4.47 17.45 0.79
N GLU A 48 -5.80 17.43 0.80
CA GLU A 48 -6.65 18.09 1.81
C GLU A 48 -6.82 17.26 3.10
N THR A 49 -7.05 17.91 4.24
CA THR A 49 -7.28 17.21 5.52
C THR A 49 -8.46 16.24 5.41
N GLY A 50 -8.31 15.02 5.94
CA GLY A 50 -9.36 14.00 5.89
C GLY A 50 -9.38 13.10 4.64
N THR A 51 -8.46 13.28 3.68
CA THR A 51 -8.34 12.43 2.47
C THR A 51 -7.63 11.08 2.70
N GLY A 52 -7.29 10.73 3.94
CA GLY A 52 -6.66 9.45 4.28
C GLY A 52 -5.20 9.32 3.84
N LYS A 53 -4.44 10.43 3.79
CA LYS A 53 -3.01 10.42 3.44
C LYS A 53 -2.17 9.58 4.39
N GLU A 54 -2.57 9.50 5.65
CA GLU A 54 -1.92 8.71 6.70
C GLU A 54 -2.03 7.22 6.38
N LEU A 55 -3.17 6.78 5.82
CA LEU A 55 -3.37 5.40 5.38
C LEU A 55 -2.41 5.07 4.23
N VAL A 56 -2.29 5.98 3.27
CA VAL A 56 -1.37 5.84 2.13
C VAL A 56 0.08 5.78 2.60
N ALA A 57 0.49 6.68 3.50
CA ALA A 57 1.84 6.71 4.07
C ALA A 57 2.17 5.40 4.80
N ARG A 58 1.23 4.92 5.62
CA ARG A 58 1.39 3.67 6.38
C ARG A 58 1.47 2.45 5.45
N ALA A 59 0.62 2.39 4.43
CA ALA A 59 0.63 1.32 3.44
C ALA A 59 1.94 1.29 2.64
N LEU A 60 2.44 2.46 2.24
CA LEU A 60 3.72 2.59 1.55
C LEU A 60 4.89 2.14 2.44
N HIS A 61 4.91 2.57 3.70
CA HIS A 61 5.96 2.18 4.65
C HIS A 61 5.98 0.66 4.89
N GLN A 62 4.81 0.02 5.03
CA GLN A 62 4.71 -1.44 5.15
C GLN A 62 5.26 -2.15 3.92
N ARG A 63 4.95 -1.69 2.70
CA ARG A 63 5.55 -2.25 1.47
C ARG A 63 7.05 -2.06 1.41
N ALA A 64 7.53 -0.86 1.75
CA ALA A 64 8.96 -0.58 1.72
C ALA A 64 9.71 -1.49 2.71
N ARG A 65 9.18 -1.67 3.93
CA ARG A 65 9.73 -2.61 4.91
C ARG A 65 9.72 -4.05 4.41
N ALA A 66 8.63 -4.51 3.79
CA ALA A 66 8.55 -5.86 3.23
C ALA A 66 9.51 -6.06 2.03
N ALA A 67 9.66 -5.05 1.18
CA ALA A 67 10.58 -5.08 0.04
C ALA A 67 12.05 -5.12 0.49
N ARG A 68 12.40 -4.36 1.54
CA ARG A 68 13.75 -4.30 2.11
C ARG A 68 14.08 -5.49 3.01
N GLY A 69 13.07 -6.14 3.60
CA GLY A 69 13.21 -7.33 4.45
C GLY A 69 13.64 -8.61 3.71
N ARG A 70 13.78 -8.58 2.37
CA ARG A 70 14.39 -9.67 1.59
C ARG A 70 15.93 -9.57 1.49
N SER A 71 16.53 -8.56 2.09
CA SER A 71 17.97 -8.55 2.36
C SER A 71 18.23 -9.51 3.51
N ARG A 72 18.59 -10.75 3.18
CA ARG A 72 19.09 -11.75 4.14
C ARG A 72 20.11 -11.11 5.08
N PRO A 73 20.12 -11.41 6.39
CA PRO A 73 21.31 -11.14 7.18
C PRO A 73 22.44 -11.96 6.54
N SER A 74 23.48 -11.28 6.05
CA SER A 74 24.74 -11.94 5.70
C SER A 74 25.43 -12.33 7.00
N THR A 75 24.91 -13.35 7.66
CA THR A 75 25.66 -14.07 8.68
C THR A 75 26.70 -14.89 7.93
N ALA A 76 27.85 -14.29 7.65
CA ALA A 76 29.06 -15.02 7.26
C ALA A 76 30.18 -14.59 8.21
N ARG A 77 30.05 -15.14 9.41
CA ARG A 77 31.11 -15.45 10.38
C ARG A 77 32.52 -15.45 9.77
N ARG A 78 33.41 -14.62 10.32
CA ARG A 78 34.82 -14.96 10.45
C ARG A 78 35.37 -14.42 11.75
#